data_AF-A0A3G9GG72-F1
#
_entry.id   AF-A0A3G9GG72-F1
#
_cell.length_a   1.000
_cell.length_b   1.000
_cell.length_c   1.000
_cell.angle_alpha   90.00
_cell.angle_beta   90.00
_cell.angle_gamma   90.00
#
_symmetry.space_group_name_H-M   'P 1'
#
loop_
_entity.id
_entity.type
_entity.pdbx_description
1 polymer ?
#
loop_
_entity_poly.entity_id
_entity_poly.type
_entity_poly.pdbx_seq_one_letter_code
_entity_poly.pdbx_strand_id
1 'polypeptide(L)'
;MKTTDEYFCENGTKLHFTTNVYQFEFEGIQISLEGIPHLKNEETNELYLPQCARVILKNVVDGAKTKGLSKITISPPDSLKSKRFSYCNNLPFKYSALEYYFIPGLIGSQNDGFLVPVYFNMDVLNKYTQHPDYDIKILSSTYGNLSCKDEWHISFGINRNKSILMWLGDIDSLPDKEKYYLVSENIEPEFEIHSEFYDAQICVEWAESALESKVFQAREKLSDLFENKFGYKLFKLEGEISRTIADLQKPVFWENRHVAPVVESLNRIFVEALCEKSIKEIILEKAPSADVKGLKGLKLFSTLLSSVFLLENSDELMCPFFVLYDYRIVMCHLQSEGTIEEKMDSIYNRMNICAENRHNEEIYMAIFQRLAQSLDSIINHITLD
;
A
#
# COMPACT_ATOMS: atom_id res chain seq x y z
N MET A 1 -0.55 -20.39 -26.94
CA MET A 1 -0.59 -19.86 -25.56
C MET A 1 0.82 -19.94 -24.99
N LYS A 2 1.29 -18.89 -24.30
CA LYS A 2 2.62 -18.90 -23.67
C LYS A 2 2.59 -19.73 -22.39
N THR A 3 3.74 -20.01 -21.81
CA THR A 3 3.87 -20.71 -20.52
C THR A 3 4.60 -19.82 -19.53
N THR A 4 4.26 -19.92 -18.25
CA THR A 4 4.98 -19.21 -17.19
C THR A 4 5.04 -20.04 -15.93
N ASP A 5 6.07 -19.80 -15.12
CA ASP A 5 6.23 -20.31 -13.76
C ASP A 5 6.20 -19.18 -12.72
N GLU A 6 5.91 -17.95 -13.17
CA GLU A 6 5.81 -16.74 -12.37
C GLU A 6 4.45 -16.06 -12.59
N TYR A 7 4.00 -15.30 -11.58
CA TYR A 7 2.76 -14.52 -11.66
C TYR A 7 2.96 -13.15 -12.34
N PHE A 8 4.07 -13.02 -13.07
CA PHE A 8 4.53 -11.83 -13.78
C PHE A 8 5.03 -12.21 -15.18
N CYS A 9 5.03 -11.25 -16.09
CA CYS A 9 5.78 -11.31 -17.35
C CYS A 9 7.27 -11.02 -17.12
N GLU A 10 8.13 -11.39 -18.09
CA GLU A 10 9.58 -11.13 -18.03
C GLU A 10 9.95 -9.64 -17.85
N ASN A 11 9.06 -8.73 -18.26
CA ASN A 11 9.21 -7.28 -18.10
C ASN A 11 8.69 -6.75 -16.75
N GLY A 12 8.25 -7.62 -15.84
CA GLY A 12 7.68 -7.26 -14.54
C GLY A 12 6.19 -6.92 -14.55
N THR A 13 5.50 -6.96 -15.71
CA THR A 13 4.05 -6.71 -15.76
C THR A 13 3.29 -7.83 -15.03
N LYS A 14 2.36 -7.47 -14.15
CA LYS A 14 1.51 -8.40 -13.39
C LYS A 14 0.62 -9.23 -14.33
N LEU A 15 0.52 -10.53 -14.05
CA LEU A 15 -0.42 -11.42 -14.70
C LEU A 15 -1.62 -11.70 -13.80
N HIS A 16 -2.82 -11.72 -14.36
CA HIS A 16 -4.06 -11.90 -13.59
C HIS A 16 -4.69 -13.26 -13.87
N PHE A 17 -5.20 -13.89 -12.81
CA PHE A 17 -5.91 -15.15 -12.88
C PHE A 17 -7.22 -14.98 -13.67
N THR A 18 -7.49 -15.92 -14.58
CA THR A 18 -8.73 -15.95 -15.34
C THR A 18 -9.16 -17.37 -15.65
N THR A 19 -10.46 -17.59 -15.72
CA THR A 19 -11.09 -18.88 -16.04
C THR A 19 -11.95 -18.80 -17.32
N ASN A 20 -11.78 -17.74 -18.10
CA ASN A 20 -12.56 -17.52 -19.33
C ASN A 20 -12.37 -18.67 -20.32
N VAL A 21 -13.38 -18.91 -21.16
CA VAL A 21 -13.25 -19.94 -22.18
C VAL A 21 -12.18 -19.53 -23.18
N TYR A 22 -11.22 -20.42 -23.44
CA TYR A 22 -10.16 -20.18 -24.41
C TYR A 22 -9.96 -21.40 -25.30
N GLN A 23 -9.90 -21.17 -26.61
CA GLN A 23 -9.73 -22.22 -27.62
C GLN A 23 -8.44 -22.03 -28.37
N PHE A 24 -7.69 -23.12 -28.55
CA PHE A 24 -6.44 -23.13 -29.30
C PHE A 24 -6.12 -24.54 -29.80
N GLU A 25 -5.18 -24.62 -30.74
CA GLU A 25 -4.64 -25.88 -31.22
C GLU A 25 -3.31 -26.20 -30.52
N PHE A 26 -3.14 -27.45 -30.10
CA PHE A 26 -1.89 -27.94 -29.53
C PHE A 26 -1.62 -29.37 -29.99
N GLU A 27 -0.45 -29.59 -30.57
CA GLU A 27 -0.01 -30.89 -31.12
C GLU A 27 -1.04 -31.58 -32.04
N GLY A 28 -1.74 -30.78 -32.86
CA GLY A 28 -2.75 -31.24 -33.83
C GLY A 28 -4.13 -31.54 -33.24
N ILE A 29 -4.37 -31.19 -31.97
CA ILE A 29 -5.66 -31.36 -31.29
C ILE A 29 -6.27 -29.97 -31.00
N GLN A 30 -7.56 -29.82 -31.31
CA GLN A 30 -8.34 -28.63 -30.95
C GLN A 30 -8.75 -28.70 -29.48
N ILE A 31 -8.36 -27.71 -28.68
CA ILE A 31 -8.56 -27.70 -27.23
C ILE A 31 -9.46 -26.54 -26.83
N SER A 32 -10.46 -26.82 -25.99
CA SER A 32 -11.30 -25.82 -25.31
C SER A 32 -11.01 -25.88 -23.81
N LEU A 33 -10.42 -24.83 -23.24
CA LEU A 33 -10.30 -24.66 -21.79
C LEU A 33 -11.59 -24.04 -21.28
N GLU A 34 -12.31 -24.76 -20.43
CA GLU A 34 -13.57 -24.31 -19.85
C GLU A 34 -13.45 -24.34 -18.33
N GLY A 35 -13.20 -23.16 -17.74
CA GLY A 35 -12.99 -23.00 -16.30
C GLY A 35 -11.59 -23.38 -15.80
N ILE A 36 -10.69 -23.87 -16.67
CA ILE A 36 -9.29 -24.12 -16.29
C ILE A 36 -8.60 -22.76 -16.08
N PRO A 37 -8.04 -22.52 -14.89
CA PRO A 37 -7.31 -21.31 -14.64
C PRO A 37 -6.10 -21.15 -15.54
N HIS A 38 -5.94 -19.94 -16.03
CA HIS A 38 -4.77 -19.47 -16.73
C HIS A 38 -4.54 -17.99 -16.43
N LEU A 39 -3.39 -17.48 -16.85
CA LEU A 39 -2.98 -16.14 -16.51
C LEU A 39 -3.08 -15.22 -17.72
N LYS A 40 -3.50 -13.98 -17.51
CA LYS A 40 -3.69 -12.98 -18.55
C LYS A 40 -2.89 -11.73 -18.23
N ASN A 41 -2.13 -11.24 -19.21
CA ASN A 41 -1.62 -9.88 -19.17
C ASN A 41 -2.77 -8.93 -19.58
N GLU A 42 -3.20 -8.03 -18.70
CA GLU A 42 -4.34 -7.14 -18.96
C GLU A 42 -4.03 -6.09 -20.04
N GLU A 43 -2.77 -5.67 -20.18
CA GLU A 43 -2.34 -4.66 -21.16
C GLU A 43 -2.29 -5.23 -22.59
N THR A 44 -1.72 -6.42 -22.75
CA THR A 44 -1.50 -7.04 -24.07
C THR A 44 -2.58 -8.05 -24.45
N ASN A 45 -3.42 -8.46 -23.49
CA ASN A 45 -4.36 -9.60 -23.59
C ASN A 45 -3.69 -10.95 -23.88
N GLU A 46 -2.36 -11.05 -23.75
CA GLU A 46 -1.66 -12.33 -23.91
C GLU A 46 -2.01 -13.30 -22.76
N LEU A 47 -2.13 -14.58 -23.11
CA LEU A 47 -2.48 -15.64 -22.17
C LEU A 47 -1.30 -16.59 -21.93
N TYR A 48 -1.15 -16.98 -20.66
CA TYR A 48 -0.07 -17.80 -20.14
C TYR A 48 -0.63 -19.01 -19.38
N LEU A 49 -0.07 -20.19 -19.64
CA LEU A 49 -0.37 -21.42 -18.89
C LEU A 49 0.57 -21.52 -17.68
N PRO A 50 0.05 -21.49 -16.45
CA PRO A 50 0.84 -21.78 -15.25
C PRO A 50 1.19 -23.27 -15.19
N GLN A 51 2.21 -23.62 -14.38
CA GLN A 51 2.76 -24.97 -14.27
C GLN A 51 1.68 -26.08 -14.16
N CYS A 52 0.72 -25.93 -13.24
CA CYS A 52 -0.33 -26.92 -13.03
C CYS A 52 -1.21 -27.12 -14.28
N ALA A 53 -1.60 -26.03 -14.94
CA ALA A 53 -2.36 -26.09 -16.19
C ALA A 53 -1.58 -26.80 -17.30
N ARG A 54 -0.26 -26.58 -17.41
CA ARG A 54 0.60 -27.27 -18.39
C ARG A 54 0.63 -28.78 -18.16
N VAL A 55 0.76 -29.21 -16.90
CA VAL A 55 0.77 -30.63 -16.54
C VAL A 55 -0.57 -31.29 -16.86
N ILE A 56 -1.68 -30.65 -16.49
CA ILE A 56 -3.03 -31.13 -16.82
C ILE A 56 -3.20 -31.23 -18.35
N LEU A 57 -2.88 -30.16 -19.08
CA LEU A 57 -2.99 -30.09 -20.52
C LEU A 57 -2.26 -31.26 -21.19
N LYS A 58 -0.99 -31.47 -20.83
CA LYS A 58 -0.16 -32.53 -21.40
C LYS A 58 -0.74 -33.92 -21.15
N ASN A 59 -1.12 -34.20 -19.90
CA ASN A 59 -1.70 -35.50 -19.53
C ASN A 59 -3.01 -35.79 -20.29
N VAL A 60 -3.87 -34.77 -20.48
CA VAL A 60 -5.13 -34.94 -21.20
C VAL A 60 -4.89 -35.11 -22.70
N VAL A 61 -3.95 -34.36 -23.29
CA VAL A 61 -3.57 -34.46 -24.71
C VAL A 61 -2.98 -35.83 -25.03
N ASP A 62 -2.09 -36.36 -24.19
CA ASP A 62 -1.51 -37.70 -24.37
C ASP A 62 -2.60 -38.79 -24.34
N GLY A 63 -3.57 -38.66 -23.43
CA GLY A 63 -4.74 -39.53 -23.36
C GLY A 63 -5.65 -39.39 -24.58
N ALA A 64 -5.83 -38.17 -25.12
CA ALA A 64 -6.63 -37.90 -26.30
C ALA A 64 -6.02 -38.52 -27.56
N LYS A 65 -4.70 -38.40 -27.74
CA LYS A 65 -3.95 -39.05 -28.83
C LYS A 65 -4.10 -40.55 -28.82
N THR A 66 -3.96 -41.18 -27.65
CA THR A 66 -4.14 -42.62 -27.47
C THR A 66 -5.55 -43.09 -27.86
N LYS A 67 -6.56 -42.22 -27.71
CA LYS A 67 -7.96 -42.47 -28.07
C LYS A 67 -8.33 -42.01 -29.49
N GLY A 68 -7.40 -41.44 -30.26
CA GLY A 68 -7.66 -40.93 -31.61
C GLY A 68 -8.59 -39.71 -31.66
N LEU A 69 -8.65 -38.90 -30.58
CA LEU A 69 -9.50 -37.71 -30.53
C LEU A 69 -8.79 -36.51 -31.17
N SER A 70 -9.51 -35.76 -32.01
CA SER A 70 -9.03 -34.52 -32.64
C SER A 70 -9.51 -33.23 -31.95
N LYS A 71 -10.47 -33.36 -31.02
CA LYS A 71 -10.99 -32.24 -30.23
C LYS A 71 -11.26 -32.67 -28.78
N ILE A 72 -10.89 -31.84 -27.83
CA ILE A 72 -11.11 -32.06 -26.40
C ILE A 72 -11.53 -30.77 -25.68
N THR A 73 -12.30 -30.94 -24.61
CA THR A 73 -12.58 -29.88 -23.63
C THR A 73 -11.93 -30.26 -22.30
N ILE A 74 -11.29 -29.30 -21.66
CA ILE A 74 -10.62 -29.48 -20.36
C ILE A 74 -11.27 -28.54 -19.35
N SER A 75 -11.73 -29.10 -18.25
CA SER A 75 -12.33 -28.38 -17.12
C SER A 75 -11.76 -28.90 -15.80
N PRO A 76 -11.69 -28.07 -14.74
CA PRO A 76 -11.27 -28.54 -13.43
C PRO A 76 -12.22 -29.64 -12.93
N PRO A 77 -11.69 -30.78 -12.42
CA PRO A 77 -12.53 -31.83 -11.89
C PRO A 77 -13.28 -31.36 -10.63
N ASP A 78 -14.46 -31.93 -10.39
CA ASP A 78 -15.29 -31.57 -9.22
C ASP A 78 -14.56 -31.81 -7.89
N SER A 79 -13.71 -32.83 -7.83
CA SER A 79 -12.86 -33.12 -6.67
C SER A 79 -11.87 -32.00 -6.36
N LEU A 80 -11.41 -31.25 -7.37
CA LEU A 80 -10.53 -30.11 -7.19
C LEU A 80 -11.31 -28.86 -6.80
N LYS A 81 -12.45 -28.61 -7.45
CA LYS A 81 -13.33 -27.46 -7.12
C LYS A 81 -13.88 -27.53 -5.70
N SER A 82 -14.14 -28.74 -5.21
CA SER A 82 -14.64 -29.00 -3.85
C SER A 82 -13.53 -29.34 -2.85
N LYS A 83 -12.25 -29.30 -3.24
CA LYS A 83 -11.15 -29.66 -2.36
C LYS A 83 -11.11 -28.72 -1.14
N ARG A 84 -10.99 -29.34 0.03
CA ARG A 84 -10.72 -28.70 1.31
C ARG A 84 -9.36 -29.18 1.83
N PHE A 85 -8.64 -28.28 2.48
CA PHE A 85 -7.34 -28.54 3.09
C PHE A 85 -7.49 -28.76 4.59
N SER A 86 -6.47 -29.34 5.23
CA SER A 86 -6.51 -29.74 6.64
C SER A 86 -6.33 -28.59 7.63
N TYR A 87 -6.86 -27.41 7.30
CA TYR A 87 -6.80 -26.19 8.09
C TYR A 87 -8.20 -25.67 8.35
N CYS A 88 -8.42 -25.12 9.54
CA CYS A 88 -9.71 -24.60 9.98
C CYS A 88 -10.84 -25.62 9.80
N ASN A 89 -10.58 -26.91 10.02
CA ASN A 89 -11.49 -28.03 9.66
C ASN A 89 -12.91 -27.92 10.25
N ASN A 90 -13.07 -27.18 11.34
CA ASN A 90 -14.34 -26.99 12.04
C ASN A 90 -15.11 -25.74 11.58
N LEU A 91 -14.57 -24.97 10.63
CA LEU A 91 -15.08 -23.67 10.23
C LEU A 91 -15.28 -23.59 8.71
N PRO A 92 -16.40 -23.02 8.23
CA PRO A 92 -16.77 -23.04 6.82
C PRO A 92 -16.14 -21.90 6.03
N PHE A 93 -14.82 -21.71 6.09
CA PHE A 93 -14.16 -20.70 5.27
C PHE A 93 -14.36 -21.00 3.77
N LYS A 94 -14.69 -19.93 3.04
CA LYS A 94 -14.81 -19.84 1.59
C LYS A 94 -13.43 -19.53 1.04
N TYR A 95 -12.93 -20.45 0.23
CA TYR A 95 -11.67 -20.33 -0.50
C TYR A 95 -11.73 -21.26 -1.73
N SER A 96 -10.83 -21.03 -2.70
CA SER A 96 -10.71 -21.87 -3.88
C SER A 96 -9.38 -22.63 -3.89
N ALA A 97 -9.44 -23.96 -3.95
CA ALA A 97 -8.24 -24.76 -4.16
C ALA A 97 -7.58 -24.47 -5.52
N LEU A 98 -8.32 -23.93 -6.49
CA LEU A 98 -7.77 -23.54 -7.79
C LEU A 98 -6.72 -22.45 -7.65
N GLU A 99 -6.90 -21.49 -6.74
CA GLU A 99 -5.89 -20.44 -6.53
C GLU A 99 -4.59 -21.05 -6.04
N TYR A 100 -4.66 -21.89 -5.02
CA TYR A 100 -3.48 -22.58 -4.47
C TYR A 100 -2.71 -23.40 -5.52
N TYR A 101 -3.39 -24.06 -6.45
CA TYR A 101 -2.72 -24.89 -7.46
C TYR A 101 -2.27 -24.14 -8.71
N PHE A 102 -2.96 -23.06 -9.10
CA PHE A 102 -2.73 -22.41 -10.39
C PHE A 102 -2.06 -21.04 -10.29
N ILE A 103 -2.06 -20.41 -9.12
CA ILE A 103 -1.23 -19.23 -8.88
C ILE A 103 0.20 -19.70 -8.58
N PRO A 104 1.20 -19.23 -9.34
CA PRO A 104 2.59 -19.55 -9.10
C PRO A 104 3.07 -19.17 -7.68
N GLY A 105 3.89 -20.03 -7.09
CA GLY A 105 4.52 -19.81 -5.79
C GLY A 105 3.71 -20.26 -4.57
N LEU A 106 2.42 -20.60 -4.71
CA LEU A 106 1.58 -20.97 -3.56
C LEU A 106 1.72 -22.44 -3.13
N ILE A 107 2.09 -23.34 -4.04
CA ILE A 107 2.21 -24.77 -3.71
C ILE A 107 3.45 -25.01 -2.82
N GLY A 108 3.21 -25.39 -1.57
CA GLY A 108 4.25 -25.76 -0.62
C GLY A 108 4.58 -27.26 -0.64
N SER A 109 5.84 -27.62 -0.37
CA SER A 109 6.29 -29.02 -0.35
C SER A 109 5.96 -29.78 0.94
N GLN A 110 5.73 -29.07 2.06
CA GLN A 110 5.52 -29.69 3.38
C GLN A 110 4.14 -29.41 3.99
N ASN A 111 3.42 -28.39 3.52
CA ASN A 111 2.17 -27.92 4.12
C ASN A 111 1.09 -27.70 3.03
N ASP A 112 0.49 -28.78 2.51
CA ASP A 112 -0.51 -28.70 1.43
C ASP A 112 -1.69 -27.81 1.84
N GLY A 113 -1.91 -26.72 1.11
CA GLY A 113 -3.00 -25.78 1.33
C GLY A 113 -2.74 -24.66 2.34
N PHE A 114 -1.52 -24.53 2.85
CA PHE A 114 -1.20 -23.48 3.82
C PHE A 114 -1.40 -22.07 3.23
N LEU A 115 -0.82 -21.85 2.04
CA LEU A 115 -0.88 -20.58 1.32
C LEU A 115 -2.15 -20.44 0.46
N VAL A 116 -3.26 -21.07 0.88
CA VAL A 116 -4.54 -20.85 0.23
C VAL A 116 -5.00 -19.43 0.56
N PRO A 117 -5.26 -18.58 -0.46
CA PRO A 117 -5.83 -17.25 -0.25
C PRO A 117 -7.21 -17.35 0.40
N VAL A 118 -7.44 -16.58 1.46
CA VAL A 118 -8.78 -16.37 2.05
C VAL A 118 -9.07 -14.88 2.07
N TYR A 119 -10.24 -14.51 1.56
CA TYR A 119 -10.63 -13.13 1.35
C TYR A 119 -11.67 -12.68 2.37
N PHE A 120 -11.59 -11.43 2.78
CA PHE A 120 -12.51 -10.82 3.73
C PHE A 120 -12.89 -9.41 3.29
N ASN A 121 -14.07 -8.94 3.72
CA ASN A 121 -14.42 -7.53 3.62
C ASN A 121 -13.40 -6.67 4.37
N MET A 122 -13.14 -5.46 3.88
CA MET A 122 -12.32 -4.45 4.59
C MET A 122 -12.83 -4.19 6.02
N ASP A 123 -14.14 -4.32 6.22
CA ASP A 123 -14.80 -4.15 7.52
C ASP A 123 -14.30 -5.10 8.61
N VAL A 124 -13.62 -6.19 8.26
CA VAL A 124 -12.95 -7.09 9.21
C VAL A 124 -11.95 -6.34 10.10
N LEU A 125 -11.37 -5.24 9.60
CA LEU A 125 -10.43 -4.43 10.35
C LEU A 125 -11.13 -3.54 11.41
N ASN A 126 -12.45 -3.34 11.35
CA ASN A 126 -13.18 -2.48 12.29
C ASN A 126 -13.09 -3.00 13.74
N LYS A 127 -13.23 -4.31 13.95
CA LYS A 127 -13.09 -4.91 15.29
C LYS A 127 -11.72 -4.59 15.87
N TYR A 128 -10.69 -4.74 15.04
CA TYR A 128 -9.31 -4.66 15.47
C TYR A 128 -8.82 -3.23 15.66
N THR A 129 -9.34 -2.26 14.89
CA THR A 129 -9.01 -0.83 15.09
C THR A 129 -9.66 -0.22 16.33
N GLN A 130 -10.77 -0.78 16.81
CA GLN A 130 -11.58 -0.18 17.86
C GLN A 130 -11.29 -0.73 19.27
N HIS A 131 -10.69 -1.91 19.36
CA HIS A 131 -10.50 -2.59 20.63
C HIS A 131 -9.03 -2.50 21.08
N PRO A 132 -8.74 -1.99 22.30
CA PRO A 132 -7.39 -1.60 22.74
C PRO A 132 -6.40 -2.75 22.91
N ASP A 133 -6.88 -3.99 22.92
CA ASP A 133 -6.02 -5.17 22.98
C ASP A 133 -5.38 -5.56 21.64
N TYR A 134 -5.87 -5.00 20.53
CA TYR A 134 -5.32 -5.26 19.20
C TYR A 134 -4.49 -4.07 18.72
N ASP A 135 -3.48 -4.38 17.92
CA ASP A 135 -2.66 -3.41 17.22
C ASP A 135 -2.62 -3.76 15.73
N ILE A 136 -2.79 -2.73 14.90
CA ILE A 136 -2.70 -2.84 13.44
C ILE A 136 -1.52 -2.01 12.97
N LYS A 137 -0.58 -2.67 12.31
CA LYS A 137 0.58 -2.00 11.70
C LYS A 137 0.51 -2.16 10.20
N ILE A 138 0.43 -1.06 9.48
CA ILE A 138 0.53 -1.02 8.03
C ILE A 138 2.02 -0.90 7.68
N LEU A 139 2.59 -1.96 7.12
CA LEU A 139 4.02 -2.07 6.79
C LEU A 139 4.34 -1.40 5.46
N SER A 140 3.38 -1.45 4.53
CA SER A 140 3.44 -0.80 3.21
C SER A 140 2.01 -0.48 2.74
N SER A 141 1.84 0.03 1.52
CA SER A 141 0.53 0.46 1.01
C SER A 141 -0.55 -0.64 1.01
N THR A 142 -0.15 -1.90 0.83
CA THR A 142 -1.05 -3.06 0.68
C THR A 142 -0.63 -4.26 1.53
N TYR A 143 0.24 -4.07 2.52
CA TYR A 143 0.66 -5.10 3.47
C TYR A 143 0.58 -4.55 4.90
N GLY A 144 -0.16 -5.24 5.77
CA GLY A 144 -0.19 -4.98 7.19
C GLY A 144 -0.06 -6.23 8.06
N ASN A 145 0.10 -5.99 9.35
CA ASN A 145 0.07 -6.98 10.41
C ASN A 145 -0.99 -6.61 11.43
N LEU A 146 -1.70 -7.62 11.89
CA LEU A 146 -2.62 -7.56 13.01
C LEU A 146 -2.05 -8.37 14.16
N SER A 147 -2.09 -7.83 15.37
CA SER A 147 -1.63 -8.54 16.56
C SER A 147 -2.53 -8.30 17.76
N CYS A 148 -2.58 -9.25 18.68
CA CYS A 148 -3.22 -9.12 19.98
C CYS A 148 -2.15 -9.23 21.06
N LYS A 149 -1.58 -8.08 21.46
CA LYS A 149 -0.42 -8.03 22.39
C LYS A 149 0.65 -9.04 21.94
N ASP A 150 1.12 -9.87 22.86
CA ASP A 150 2.12 -10.92 22.62
C ASP A 150 1.48 -12.31 22.39
N GLU A 151 0.16 -12.42 22.27
CA GLU A 151 -0.53 -13.72 22.18
C GLU A 151 -0.49 -14.30 20.77
N TRP A 152 -0.79 -13.49 19.77
CA TRP A 152 -0.82 -13.90 18.38
C TRP A 152 -0.64 -12.71 17.45
N HIS A 153 -0.19 -13.00 16.23
CA HIS A 153 -0.15 -12.08 15.12
C HIS A 153 -0.54 -12.79 13.83
N ILE A 154 -1.05 -12.03 12.87
CA ILE A 154 -1.33 -12.49 11.51
C ILE A 154 -1.02 -11.36 10.53
N SER A 155 -0.38 -11.72 9.43
CA SER A 155 -0.13 -10.81 8.31
C SER A 155 -1.31 -10.80 7.35
N PHE A 156 -1.56 -9.65 6.74
CA PHE A 156 -2.62 -9.51 5.76
C PHE A 156 -2.23 -8.60 4.60
N GLY A 157 -2.79 -8.89 3.42
CA GLY A 157 -2.72 -8.04 2.23
C GLY A 157 -4.01 -7.27 1.99
N ILE A 158 -3.92 -6.20 1.20
CA ILE A 158 -5.07 -5.50 0.63
C ILE A 158 -4.94 -5.60 -0.89
N ASN A 159 -5.90 -6.26 -1.55
CA ASN A 159 -5.86 -6.42 -3.00
C ASN A 159 -6.45 -5.21 -3.74
N ARG A 160 -6.42 -5.24 -5.08
CA ARG A 160 -6.97 -4.18 -5.96
C ARG A 160 -8.47 -3.93 -5.73
N ASN A 161 -9.22 -4.94 -5.32
CA ASN A 161 -10.65 -4.84 -5.02
C ASN A 161 -10.92 -4.28 -3.61
N LYS A 162 -9.88 -3.92 -2.85
CA LYS A 162 -9.95 -3.46 -1.46
C LYS A 162 -10.50 -4.54 -0.51
N SER A 163 -10.26 -5.81 -0.83
CA SER A 163 -10.50 -6.94 0.07
C SER A 163 -9.25 -7.30 0.86
N ILE A 164 -9.45 -7.79 2.07
CA ILE A 164 -8.36 -8.28 2.92
C ILE A 164 -8.01 -9.72 2.52
N LEU A 165 -6.73 -9.99 2.38
CA LEU A 165 -6.17 -11.30 2.05
C LEU A 165 -5.37 -11.83 3.23
N MET A 166 -5.63 -13.07 3.66
CA MET A 166 -4.80 -13.80 4.62
C MET A 166 -4.60 -15.25 4.15
N TRP A 167 -3.54 -15.90 4.62
CA TRP A 167 -3.32 -17.32 4.33
C TRP A 167 -4.14 -18.22 5.25
N LEU A 168 -4.76 -19.26 4.67
CA LEU A 168 -5.56 -20.23 5.42
C LEU A 168 -4.80 -20.90 6.57
N GLY A 169 -3.51 -21.22 6.34
CA GLY A 169 -2.65 -21.81 7.37
C GLY A 169 -2.36 -20.87 8.54
N ASP A 170 -2.17 -19.58 8.29
CA ASP A 170 -1.99 -18.59 9.34
C ASP A 170 -3.27 -18.38 10.15
N ILE A 171 -4.43 -18.38 9.47
CA ILE A 171 -5.74 -18.29 10.14
C ILE A 171 -5.95 -19.47 11.10
N ASP A 172 -5.54 -20.69 10.72
CA ASP A 172 -5.71 -21.88 11.57
C ASP A 172 -5.01 -21.76 12.94
N SER A 173 -3.90 -21.02 12.96
CA SER A 173 -3.08 -20.76 14.15
C SER A 173 -3.71 -19.73 15.10
N LEU A 174 -4.76 -19.02 14.67
CA LEU A 174 -5.43 -18.03 15.52
C LEU A 174 -6.33 -18.68 16.59
N PRO A 175 -6.58 -17.97 17.71
CA PRO A 175 -7.57 -18.39 18.69
C PRO A 175 -8.96 -18.57 18.05
N ASP A 176 -9.75 -19.51 18.57
CA ASP A 176 -11.08 -19.83 18.00
C ASP A 176 -11.99 -18.61 17.90
N LYS A 177 -11.98 -17.71 18.90
CA LYS A 177 -12.75 -16.45 18.88
C LYS A 177 -12.44 -15.57 17.66
N GLU A 178 -11.19 -15.57 17.20
CA GLU A 178 -10.74 -14.78 16.06
C GLU A 178 -11.15 -15.46 14.76
N LYS A 179 -10.96 -16.78 14.67
CA LYS A 179 -11.39 -17.57 13.51
C LYS A 179 -12.91 -17.46 13.29
N TYR A 180 -13.73 -17.51 14.35
CA TYR A 180 -15.18 -17.31 14.24
C TYR A 180 -15.56 -15.93 13.70
N TYR A 181 -14.86 -14.88 14.12
CA TYR A 181 -15.08 -13.53 13.60
C TYR A 181 -14.64 -13.40 12.14
N LEU A 182 -13.49 -13.96 11.78
CA LEU A 182 -13.04 -13.98 10.39
C LEU A 182 -14.07 -14.69 9.48
N VAL A 183 -14.70 -15.78 9.94
CA VAL A 183 -15.79 -16.43 9.18
C VAL A 183 -16.96 -15.49 8.89
N SER A 184 -17.31 -14.56 9.79
CA SER A 184 -18.43 -13.63 9.54
C SER A 184 -18.12 -12.59 8.47
N GLU A 185 -16.84 -12.28 8.26
CA GLU A 185 -16.38 -11.29 7.26
C GLU A 185 -15.83 -11.93 5.98
N ASN A 186 -15.79 -13.26 5.92
CA ASN A 186 -15.23 -14.01 4.80
C ASN A 186 -16.12 -13.93 3.56
N ILE A 187 -15.53 -13.51 2.45
CA ILE A 187 -16.18 -13.35 1.15
C ILE A 187 -15.80 -14.49 0.20
N GLU A 188 -16.47 -14.54 -0.96
CA GLU A 188 -16.13 -15.52 -1.99
C GLU A 188 -14.72 -15.26 -2.54
N PRO A 189 -14.02 -16.30 -3.03
CA PRO A 189 -12.72 -16.15 -3.69
C PRO A 189 -12.76 -15.13 -4.82
N GLU A 190 -11.84 -14.16 -4.78
CA GLU A 190 -11.76 -13.11 -5.80
C GLU A 190 -10.75 -13.41 -6.90
N PHE A 191 -9.84 -14.36 -6.69
CA PHE A 191 -8.76 -14.70 -7.63
C PHE A 191 -7.82 -13.52 -7.91
N GLU A 192 -7.68 -12.61 -6.96
CA GLU A 192 -6.86 -11.40 -7.05
C GLU A 192 -6.02 -11.24 -5.79
N ILE A 193 -4.77 -11.71 -5.84
CA ILE A 193 -3.85 -11.68 -4.70
C ILE A 193 -2.74 -10.63 -4.83
N HIS A 194 -2.65 -9.93 -5.97
CA HIS A 194 -1.60 -8.94 -6.18
C HIS A 194 -1.67 -7.87 -5.10
N SER A 195 -0.59 -7.79 -4.32
CA SER A 195 -0.41 -6.90 -3.18
C SER A 195 1.05 -7.01 -2.73
N GLU A 196 1.56 -5.99 -2.04
CA GLU A 196 2.89 -6.03 -1.43
C GLU A 196 3.01 -7.15 -0.36
N PHE A 197 1.88 -7.67 0.14
CA PHE A 197 1.84 -8.87 0.98
C PHE A 197 2.25 -10.13 0.20
N TYR A 198 1.69 -10.33 -1.01
CA TYR A 198 2.11 -11.42 -1.89
C TYR A 198 3.55 -11.23 -2.37
N ASP A 199 3.89 -10.01 -2.79
CA ASP A 199 5.23 -9.68 -3.29
C ASP A 199 6.29 -9.96 -2.20
N ALA A 200 6.03 -9.54 -0.95
CA ALA A 200 6.94 -9.78 0.16
C ALA A 200 7.04 -11.24 0.61
N GLN A 201 5.91 -11.95 0.73
CA GLN A 201 5.91 -13.29 1.32
C GLN A 201 6.20 -14.40 0.31
N ILE A 202 5.84 -14.21 -0.96
CA ILE A 202 6.00 -15.24 -2.01
C ILE A 202 7.14 -14.89 -2.97
N CYS A 203 7.21 -13.63 -3.42
CA CYS A 203 8.23 -13.21 -4.39
C CYS A 203 9.55 -12.79 -3.70
N VAL A 204 9.56 -12.66 -2.37
CA VAL A 204 10.70 -12.18 -1.57
C VAL A 204 11.12 -10.77 -2.02
N GLU A 205 10.15 -9.99 -2.47
CA GLU A 205 10.34 -8.59 -2.86
C GLU A 205 10.04 -7.73 -1.64
N TRP A 206 11.10 -7.15 -1.08
CA TRP A 206 10.93 -6.16 -0.01
C TRP A 206 10.19 -4.96 -0.57
N ALA A 207 9.10 -4.58 0.09
CA ALA A 207 8.43 -3.33 -0.22
C ALA A 207 9.48 -2.21 -0.28
N GLU A 208 9.40 -1.36 -1.30
CA GLU A 208 10.16 -0.12 -1.26
C GLU A 208 9.90 0.56 0.08
N SER A 209 10.92 1.19 0.68
CA SER A 209 10.73 1.89 1.94
C SER A 209 9.51 2.79 1.80
N ALA A 210 8.53 2.59 2.69
CA ALA A 210 7.25 3.27 2.64
C ALA A 210 7.52 4.76 2.42
N LEU A 211 6.79 5.38 1.50
CA LEU A 211 7.00 6.78 1.10
C LEU A 211 7.12 7.69 2.33
N GLU A 212 6.32 7.42 3.34
CA GLU A 212 6.33 8.06 4.65
C GLU A 212 7.71 8.01 5.33
N SER A 213 8.35 6.84 5.34
CA SER A 213 9.70 6.65 5.89
C SER A 213 10.74 7.45 5.12
N LYS A 214 10.66 7.47 3.77
CA LYS A 214 11.56 8.28 2.93
C LYS A 214 11.45 9.76 3.28
N VAL A 215 10.22 10.26 3.48
CA VAL A 215 9.97 11.66 3.87
C VAL A 215 10.52 11.99 5.26
N PHE A 216 10.35 11.11 6.25
CA PHE A 216 10.89 11.33 7.59
C PHE A 216 12.42 11.35 7.60
N GLN A 217 13.06 10.45 6.84
CA GLN A 217 14.52 10.44 6.68
C GLN A 217 15.02 11.71 5.96
N ALA A 218 14.34 12.14 4.90
CA ALA A 218 14.69 13.39 4.22
C ALA A 218 14.57 14.60 5.16
N ARG A 219 13.54 14.64 6.00
CA ARG A 219 13.38 15.68 7.02
C ARG A 219 14.53 15.71 8.03
N GLU A 220 14.94 14.55 8.54
CA GLU A 220 16.07 14.42 9.47
C GLU A 220 17.37 14.89 8.80
N LYS A 221 17.65 14.38 7.60
CA LYS A 221 18.81 14.79 6.79
C LYS A 221 18.84 16.31 6.55
N LEU A 222 17.69 16.92 6.28
CA LEU A 222 17.60 18.36 6.13
C LEU A 222 17.96 19.09 7.44
N SER A 223 17.48 18.61 8.59
CA SER A 223 17.85 19.17 9.90
C SER A 223 19.36 19.13 10.13
N ASP A 224 19.98 17.99 9.83
CA ASP A 224 21.42 17.78 10.00
C ASP A 224 22.23 18.68 9.07
N LEU A 225 21.78 18.89 7.83
CA LEU A 225 22.42 19.83 6.90
C LEU A 225 22.41 21.26 7.45
N PHE A 226 21.30 21.69 8.05
CA PHE A 226 21.21 23.00 8.68
C PHE A 226 22.14 23.12 9.89
N GLU A 227 22.20 22.10 10.75
CA GLU A 227 23.10 22.10 11.89
C GLU A 227 24.56 22.14 11.45
N ASN A 228 24.93 21.35 10.45
CA ASN A 228 26.29 21.34 9.91
C ASN A 228 26.68 22.66 9.22
N LYS A 229 25.75 23.29 8.48
CA LYS A 229 26.04 24.51 7.69
C LYS A 229 25.97 25.79 8.51
N PHE A 230 25.10 25.86 9.53
CA PHE A 230 24.84 27.09 10.29
C PHE A 230 25.03 26.95 11.80
N GLY A 231 25.26 25.75 12.33
CA GLY A 231 25.36 25.50 13.77
C GLY A 231 24.01 25.49 14.49
N TYR A 232 22.89 25.51 13.76
CA TYR A 232 21.54 25.49 14.32
C TYR A 232 20.69 24.43 13.65
N LYS A 233 19.95 23.65 14.44
CA LYS A 233 18.94 22.72 13.92
C LYS A 233 17.75 23.48 13.33
N LEU A 234 17.27 22.99 12.18
CA LEU A 234 16.05 23.50 11.53
C LEU A 234 14.81 23.13 12.33
N PHE A 235 14.79 21.93 12.90
CA PHE A 235 13.68 21.43 13.71
C PHE A 235 14.04 21.36 15.19
N LYS A 236 13.06 21.66 16.06
CA LYS A 236 13.15 21.56 17.52
C LYS A 236 12.44 20.30 18.02
N LEU A 237 12.66 19.97 19.31
CA LEU A 237 11.94 18.91 20.02
C LEU A 237 12.12 17.52 19.40
N GLU A 238 13.34 17.18 18.98
CA GLU A 238 13.61 15.92 18.28
C GLU A 238 13.13 14.70 19.06
N GLY A 239 13.33 14.65 20.39
CA GLY A 239 12.87 13.52 21.20
C GLY A 239 11.35 13.34 21.17
N GLU A 240 10.58 14.42 21.28
CA GLU A 240 9.11 14.38 21.16
C GLU A 240 8.64 14.06 19.75
N ILE A 241 9.35 14.56 18.73
CA ILE A 241 9.03 14.27 17.32
C ILE A 241 9.35 12.82 16.98
N SER A 242 10.47 12.25 17.44
CA SER A 242 10.79 10.84 17.24
C SER A 242 9.73 9.93 17.85
N ARG A 243 9.20 10.26 19.03
CA ARG A 243 8.06 9.54 19.62
C ARG A 243 6.80 9.70 18.78
N THR A 244 6.50 10.91 18.33
CA THR A 244 5.33 11.18 17.48
C THR A 244 5.40 10.42 16.15
N ILE A 245 6.59 10.27 15.56
CA ILE A 245 6.81 9.46 14.36
C ILE A 245 6.65 7.97 14.66
N ALA A 246 7.20 7.49 15.78
CA ALA A 246 7.10 6.08 16.18
C ALA A 246 5.64 5.65 16.48
N ASP A 247 4.84 6.55 17.02
CA ASP A 247 3.42 6.32 17.33
C ASP A 247 2.50 6.58 16.12
N LEU A 248 3.04 7.09 15.00
CA LEU A 248 2.24 7.41 13.83
C LEU A 248 1.81 6.14 13.10
N GLN A 249 0.50 5.92 13.03
CA GLN A 249 -0.10 4.82 12.27
C GLN A 249 -0.79 5.36 11.02
N LYS A 250 -0.49 4.76 9.87
CA LYS A 250 -1.23 5.05 8.63
C LYS A 250 -2.69 4.63 8.79
N PRO A 251 -3.67 5.49 8.43
CA PRO A 251 -5.07 5.12 8.49
C PRO A 251 -5.36 3.92 7.60
N VAL A 252 -6.12 2.96 8.15
CA VAL A 252 -6.78 1.90 7.37
C VAL A 252 -8.09 2.42 6.80
N PHE A 253 -8.81 3.16 7.64
CA PHE A 253 -10.09 3.76 7.33
C PHE A 253 -9.90 5.26 7.10
N TRP A 254 -10.52 5.77 6.04
CA TRP A 254 -10.25 7.12 5.53
C TRP A 254 -11.31 8.14 5.90
N GLU A 255 -12.19 7.87 6.86
CA GLU A 255 -13.10 8.88 7.40
C GLU A 255 -12.34 9.88 8.29
N ASN A 256 -12.86 11.10 8.38
CA ASN A 256 -12.21 12.21 9.08
C ASN A 256 -11.79 11.88 10.52
N ARG A 257 -12.57 11.06 11.24
CA ARG A 257 -12.26 10.66 12.63
C ARG A 257 -10.96 9.85 12.75
N HIS A 258 -10.60 9.08 11.72
CA HIS A 258 -9.38 8.27 11.69
C HIS A 258 -8.20 9.06 11.10
N VAL A 259 -8.49 9.97 10.17
CA VAL A 259 -7.47 10.76 9.46
C VAL A 259 -7.01 11.96 10.28
N ALA A 260 -7.91 12.64 11.01
CA ALA A 260 -7.60 13.86 11.76
C ALA A 260 -6.43 13.70 12.75
N PRO A 261 -6.34 12.64 13.59
CA PRO A 261 -5.21 12.46 14.51
C PRO A 261 -3.86 12.30 13.79
N VAL A 262 -3.88 11.65 12.62
CA VAL A 262 -2.68 11.44 11.80
C VAL A 262 -2.25 12.77 11.19
N VAL A 263 -3.17 13.53 10.60
CA VAL A 263 -2.89 14.85 10.03
C VAL A 263 -2.37 15.83 11.09
N GLU A 264 -2.94 15.79 12.31
CA GLU A 264 -2.44 16.58 13.44
C GLU A 264 -0.99 16.22 13.79
N SER A 265 -0.68 14.93 13.84
CA SER A 265 0.67 14.44 14.13
C SER A 265 1.65 14.86 13.03
N LEU A 266 1.26 14.78 11.75
CA LEU A 266 2.06 15.27 10.63
C LEU A 266 2.31 16.77 10.71
N ASN A 267 1.29 17.57 11.07
CA ASN A 267 1.46 19.00 11.28
C ASN A 267 2.48 19.31 12.39
N ARG A 268 2.43 18.55 13.50
CA ARG A 268 3.44 18.67 14.56
C ARG A 268 4.84 18.35 14.06
N ILE A 269 4.99 17.28 13.26
CA ILE A 269 6.27 16.82 12.72
C ILE A 269 6.88 17.83 11.73
N PHE A 270 6.11 18.31 10.76
CA PHE A 270 6.65 19.11 9.64
C PHE A 270 6.49 20.61 9.81
N VAL A 271 5.50 21.08 10.57
CA VAL A 271 5.15 22.51 10.66
C VAL A 271 5.51 23.07 12.03
N GLU A 272 4.96 22.52 13.11
CA GLU A 272 5.16 23.09 14.46
C GLU A 272 6.57 22.86 14.99
N ALA A 273 7.22 21.79 14.54
CA ALA A 273 8.61 21.49 14.87
C ALA A 273 9.60 22.47 14.24
N LEU A 274 9.21 23.39 13.34
CA LEU A 274 10.14 24.38 12.81
C LEU A 274 10.68 25.28 13.95
N CYS A 275 12.00 25.44 14.00
CA CYS A 275 12.64 26.30 14.98
C CYS A 275 12.69 27.74 14.46
N GLU A 276 11.63 28.51 14.74
CA GLU A 276 11.55 29.92 14.32
C GLU A 276 12.73 30.77 14.79
N LYS A 277 13.30 30.44 15.95
CA LYS A 277 14.49 31.12 16.49
C LYS A 277 15.70 30.87 15.58
N SER A 278 16.03 29.60 15.32
CA SER A 278 17.14 29.22 14.43
C SER A 278 16.98 29.84 13.05
N ILE A 279 15.78 29.75 12.47
CA ILE A 279 15.54 30.27 11.11
C ILE A 279 15.76 31.79 11.06
N LYS A 280 15.27 32.54 12.07
CA LYS A 280 15.51 34.00 12.14
C LYS A 280 16.98 34.34 12.29
N GLU A 281 17.71 33.61 13.12
CA GLU A 281 19.14 33.80 13.32
C GLU A 281 19.90 33.60 11.99
N ILE A 282 19.57 32.54 11.23
CA ILE A 282 20.19 32.28 9.93
C ILE A 282 19.87 33.37 8.90
N ILE A 283 18.60 33.80 8.80
CA ILE A 283 18.22 34.85 7.84
C ILE A 283 18.93 36.16 8.18
N LEU A 284 18.95 36.57 9.45
CA LEU A 284 19.59 37.82 9.86
C LEU A 284 21.11 37.79 9.64
N GLU A 285 21.76 36.62 9.75
CA GLU A 285 23.19 36.48 9.49
C GLU A 285 23.52 36.48 7.99
N LYS A 286 22.76 35.75 7.16
CA LYS A 286 23.09 35.52 5.75
C LYS A 286 22.40 36.46 4.77
N ALA A 287 21.23 36.97 5.13
CA ALA A 287 20.42 37.87 4.31
C ALA A 287 19.87 39.03 5.16
N PRO A 288 20.73 39.90 5.71
CA PRO A 288 20.34 40.95 6.68
C PRO A 288 19.34 41.98 6.13
N SER A 289 19.20 42.08 4.80
CA SER A 289 18.21 42.94 4.14
C SER A 289 16.82 42.32 4.04
N ALA A 290 16.65 41.04 4.36
CA ALA A 290 15.36 40.37 4.30
C ALA A 290 14.45 40.81 5.46
N ASP A 291 13.21 41.19 5.16
CA ASP A 291 12.24 41.56 6.19
C ASP A 291 11.62 40.31 6.81
N VAL A 292 12.03 40.02 8.04
CA VAL A 292 11.49 38.91 8.85
C VAL A 292 10.44 39.35 9.87
N LYS A 293 10.06 40.63 9.88
CA LYS A 293 9.18 41.20 10.91
C LYS A 293 7.78 40.62 10.80
N GLY A 294 7.31 39.98 11.87
CA GLY A 294 5.99 39.36 11.93
C GLY A 294 5.89 37.98 11.25
N LEU A 295 6.94 37.52 10.58
CA LEU A 295 6.98 36.19 9.96
C LEU A 295 7.16 35.09 11.02
N LYS A 296 6.45 33.98 10.82
CA LYS A 296 6.37 32.80 11.69
C LYS A 296 6.17 31.53 10.88
N GLY A 297 6.49 30.38 11.48
CA GLY A 297 6.31 29.05 10.92
C GLY A 297 6.70 28.93 9.44
N LEU A 298 5.76 28.46 8.62
CA LEU A 298 5.98 28.21 7.20
C LEU A 298 6.42 29.43 6.40
N LYS A 299 5.84 30.62 6.65
CA LYS A 299 6.22 31.84 5.91
C LYS A 299 7.68 32.21 6.18
N LEU A 300 8.13 32.04 7.41
CA LEU A 300 9.52 32.29 7.79
C LEU A 300 10.46 31.28 7.10
N PHE A 301 10.05 30.02 6.99
CA PHE A 301 10.82 29.01 6.26
C PHE A 301 10.85 29.28 4.75
N SER A 302 9.74 29.71 4.13
CA SER A 302 9.73 30.18 2.74
C SER A 302 10.73 31.33 2.50
N THR A 303 10.76 32.32 3.41
CA THR A 303 11.72 33.43 3.33
C THR A 303 13.17 32.97 3.45
N LEU A 304 13.45 31.97 4.29
CA LEU A 304 14.78 31.37 4.38
C LEU A 304 15.20 30.76 3.03
N LEU A 305 14.31 29.99 2.40
CA LEU A 305 14.60 29.37 1.10
C LEU A 305 14.84 30.42 0.00
N SER A 306 14.00 31.45 -0.09
CA SER A 306 14.12 32.46 -1.14
C SER A 306 15.23 33.48 -0.91
N SER A 307 15.50 33.86 0.34
CA SER A 307 16.43 34.96 0.66
C SER A 307 17.84 34.50 1.00
N VAL A 308 18.00 33.29 1.55
CA VAL A 308 19.32 32.73 1.89
C VAL A 308 19.82 31.78 0.82
N PHE A 309 18.96 30.88 0.33
CA PHE A 309 19.33 29.90 -0.69
C PHE A 309 18.95 30.31 -2.12
N LEU A 310 18.32 31.47 -2.29
CA LEU A 310 17.96 32.02 -3.60
C LEU A 310 17.11 31.05 -4.45
N LEU A 311 16.29 30.22 -3.80
CA LEU A 311 15.37 29.31 -4.47
C LEU A 311 14.17 30.10 -5.02
N GLU A 312 14.21 30.40 -6.33
CA GLU A 312 13.14 31.12 -7.03
C GLU A 312 11.80 30.39 -6.99
N ASN A 313 11.81 29.05 -6.96
CA ASN A 313 10.63 28.20 -6.85
C ASN A 313 10.24 27.85 -5.40
N SER A 314 10.67 28.65 -4.42
CA SER A 314 10.37 28.41 -2.99
C SER A 314 8.88 28.27 -2.67
N ASP A 315 8.00 29.00 -3.38
CA ASP A 315 6.55 28.88 -3.21
C ASP A 315 6.01 27.49 -3.62
N GLU A 316 6.55 26.92 -4.70
CA GLU A 316 6.20 25.57 -5.16
C GLU A 316 6.72 24.52 -4.18
N LEU A 317 7.97 24.64 -3.75
CA LEU A 317 8.60 23.73 -2.78
C LEU A 317 7.86 23.75 -1.43
N MET A 318 7.34 24.91 -1.02
CA MET A 318 6.62 25.07 0.24
C MET A 318 5.14 24.72 0.17
N CYS A 319 4.57 24.60 -1.03
CA CYS A 319 3.18 24.25 -1.26
C CYS A 319 2.67 23.06 -0.42
N PRO A 320 3.34 21.88 -0.40
CA PRO A 320 2.84 20.74 0.40
C PRO A 320 2.80 21.00 1.91
N PHE A 321 3.70 21.82 2.45
CA PHE A 321 3.68 22.18 3.87
C PHE A 321 2.48 23.08 4.19
N PHE A 322 2.16 24.03 3.31
CA PHE A 322 0.97 24.87 3.45
C PHE A 322 -0.32 24.07 3.29
N VAL A 323 -0.35 23.12 2.34
CA VAL A 323 -1.48 22.22 2.16
C VAL A 323 -1.69 21.36 3.41
N LEU A 324 -0.63 20.78 3.99
CA LEU A 324 -0.71 20.01 5.22
C LEU A 324 -1.30 20.85 6.37
N TYR A 325 -0.85 22.10 6.52
CA TYR A 325 -1.38 23.02 7.54
C TYR A 325 -2.86 23.34 7.32
N ASP A 326 -3.27 23.66 6.08
CA ASP A 326 -4.67 23.92 5.76
C ASP A 326 -5.56 22.69 5.96
N TYR A 327 -5.07 21.52 5.58
CA TYR A 327 -5.78 20.25 5.75
C TYR A 327 -5.98 19.92 7.23
N ARG A 328 -4.97 20.17 8.07
CA ARG A 328 -5.08 20.09 9.52
C ARG A 328 -6.14 21.05 10.08
N ILE A 329 -6.24 22.27 9.56
CA ILE A 329 -7.29 23.21 9.97
C ILE A 329 -8.67 22.63 9.65
N VAL A 330 -8.88 22.17 8.41
CA VAL A 330 -10.15 21.58 8.00
C VAL A 330 -10.54 20.39 8.87
N MET A 331 -9.56 19.52 9.19
CA MET A 331 -9.82 18.29 9.92
C MET A 331 -10.01 18.48 11.43
N CYS A 332 -9.38 19.50 12.02
CA CYS A 332 -9.25 19.60 13.48
C CYS A 332 -9.90 20.85 14.09
N HIS A 333 -10.37 21.81 13.29
CA HIS A 333 -10.96 23.05 13.78
C HIS A 333 -12.44 23.19 13.41
N LEU A 334 -13.22 23.82 14.30
CA LEU A 334 -14.60 24.15 14.03
C LEU A 334 -14.66 25.31 13.01
N GLN A 335 -15.28 25.05 11.86
CA GLN A 335 -15.45 26.00 10.77
C GLN A 335 -16.86 25.89 10.19
N SER A 336 -17.28 26.90 9.41
CA SER A 336 -18.50 26.79 8.61
C SER A 336 -18.29 25.83 7.44
N GLU A 337 -19.38 25.21 6.98
CA GLU A 337 -19.35 24.30 5.83
C GLU A 337 -18.74 24.97 4.59
N GLY A 338 -19.15 26.20 4.28
CA GLY A 338 -18.58 26.95 3.13
C GLY A 338 -17.07 27.19 3.24
N THR A 339 -16.54 27.46 4.44
CA THR A 339 -15.09 27.62 4.62
C THR A 339 -14.35 26.29 4.49
N ILE A 340 -14.96 25.18 4.93
CA ILE A 340 -14.41 23.84 4.72
C ILE A 340 -14.34 23.52 3.23
N GLU A 341 -15.44 23.72 2.51
CA GLU A 341 -15.50 23.49 1.05
C GLU A 341 -14.45 24.30 0.30
N GLU A 342 -14.36 25.61 0.55
CA GLU A 342 -13.36 26.50 -0.07
C GLU A 342 -11.92 26.03 0.19
N LYS A 343 -11.61 25.62 1.43
CA LYS A 343 -10.27 25.12 1.78
C LYS A 343 -9.99 23.77 1.13
N MET A 344 -10.96 22.86 1.10
CA MET A 344 -10.80 21.55 0.46
C MET A 344 -10.61 21.70 -1.05
N ASP A 345 -11.36 22.57 -1.72
CA ASP A 345 -11.15 22.88 -3.15
C ASP A 345 -9.75 23.45 -3.40
N SER A 346 -9.27 24.34 -2.53
CA SER A 346 -7.90 24.85 -2.60
C SER A 346 -6.85 23.73 -2.43
N ILE A 347 -7.09 22.77 -1.53
CA ILE A 347 -6.22 21.61 -1.31
C ILE A 347 -6.20 20.73 -2.57
N TYR A 348 -7.36 20.36 -3.11
CA TYR A 348 -7.45 19.53 -4.32
C TYR A 348 -6.74 20.17 -5.51
N ASN A 349 -6.95 21.48 -5.71
CA ASN A 349 -6.31 22.21 -6.82
C ASN A 349 -4.79 22.29 -6.66
N ARG A 350 -4.29 22.63 -5.45
CA ARG A 350 -2.84 22.71 -5.19
C ARG A 350 -2.13 21.36 -5.31
N MET A 351 -2.83 20.27 -4.98
CA MET A 351 -2.29 18.92 -5.08
C MET A 351 -2.52 18.25 -6.43
N ASN A 352 -3.30 18.88 -7.32
CA ASN A 352 -3.69 18.34 -8.62
C ASN A 352 -4.49 17.01 -8.51
N ILE A 353 -5.45 16.97 -7.59
CA ILE A 353 -6.33 15.82 -7.35
C ILE A 353 -7.60 15.96 -8.20
N CYS A 354 -7.85 14.98 -9.06
CA CYS A 354 -9.02 14.92 -9.93
C CYS A 354 -10.32 14.75 -9.14
N ALA A 355 -11.46 15.18 -9.71
CA ALA A 355 -12.75 15.20 -9.03
C ALA A 355 -13.19 13.81 -8.52
N GLU A 356 -12.91 12.77 -9.29
CA GLU A 356 -13.18 11.36 -8.99
C GLU A 356 -12.38 10.82 -7.79
N ASN A 357 -11.26 11.48 -7.45
CA ASN A 357 -10.30 11.03 -6.43
C ASN A 357 -10.31 11.95 -5.19
N ARG A 358 -11.38 12.74 -5.00
CA ARG A 358 -11.52 13.69 -3.88
C ARG A 358 -11.87 12.99 -2.57
N HIS A 359 -10.91 12.23 -2.04
CA HIS A 359 -11.02 11.55 -0.75
C HIS A 359 -9.70 11.61 0.03
N ASN A 360 -9.78 11.32 1.33
CA ASN A 360 -8.68 11.55 2.26
C ASN A 360 -7.42 10.71 1.98
N GLU A 361 -7.56 9.48 1.45
CA GLU A 361 -6.44 8.63 1.01
C GLU A 361 -5.57 9.36 -0.03
N GLU A 362 -6.20 9.97 -1.04
CA GLU A 362 -5.49 10.65 -2.12
C GLU A 362 -4.82 11.94 -1.67
N ILE A 363 -5.47 12.69 -0.77
CA ILE A 363 -4.84 13.87 -0.15
C ILE A 363 -3.60 13.44 0.64
N TYR A 364 -3.71 12.39 1.45
CA TYR A 364 -2.61 11.87 2.25
C TYR A 364 -1.42 11.45 1.37
N MET A 365 -1.69 10.63 0.34
CA MET A 365 -0.65 10.15 -0.58
C MET A 365 -0.01 11.33 -1.34
N ALA A 366 -0.81 12.27 -1.85
CA ALA A 366 -0.31 13.45 -2.54
C ALA A 366 0.57 14.33 -1.63
N ILE A 367 0.19 14.52 -0.36
CA ILE A 367 1.00 15.26 0.63
C ILE A 367 2.37 14.61 0.77
N PHE A 368 2.44 13.29 1.00
CA PHE A 368 3.71 12.61 1.16
C PHE A 368 4.58 12.64 -0.10
N GLN A 369 3.99 12.45 -1.29
CA GLN A 369 4.73 12.50 -2.55
C GLN A 369 5.33 13.88 -2.78
N ARG A 370 4.55 14.94 -2.59
CA ARG A 370 5.00 16.32 -2.76
C ARG A 370 6.01 16.71 -1.68
N LEU A 371 5.83 16.30 -0.42
CA LEU A 371 6.81 16.53 0.65
C LEU A 371 8.15 15.87 0.33
N ALA A 372 8.14 14.63 -0.18
CA ALA A 372 9.36 13.94 -0.60
C ALA A 372 10.11 14.76 -1.67
N GLN A 373 9.41 15.13 -2.74
CA GLN A 373 9.96 15.93 -3.84
C GLN A 373 10.51 17.28 -3.37
N SER A 374 9.76 17.97 -2.50
CA SER A 374 10.18 19.25 -1.94
C SER A 374 11.43 19.13 -1.07
N LEU A 375 11.44 18.19 -0.13
CA LEU A 375 12.59 17.97 0.76
C LEU A 375 13.83 17.57 -0.02
N ASP A 376 13.70 16.64 -0.98
CA ASP A 376 14.84 16.20 -1.80
C ASP A 376 15.39 17.35 -2.65
N SER A 377 14.52 18.18 -3.24
CA SER A 377 14.95 19.35 -4.01
C SER A 377 15.68 20.38 -3.15
N ILE A 378 15.17 20.66 -1.95
CA ILE A 378 15.81 21.57 -1.00
C ILE A 378 17.17 21.00 -0.56
N ILE A 379 17.23 19.72 -0.19
CA ILE A 379 18.46 19.04 0.24
C ILE A 379 19.53 19.09 -0.86
N ASN A 380 19.16 18.77 -2.10
CA ASN A 380 20.08 18.77 -3.23
C ASN A 380 20.64 20.16 -3.50
N HIS A 381 19.78 21.19 -3.45
CA HIS A 381 20.20 22.58 -3.61
C HIS A 381 21.19 23.01 -2.53
N ILE A 382 20.85 22.77 -1.25
CA ILE A 382 21.69 23.15 -0.10
C ILE A 382 23.04 22.43 -0.09
N THR A 383 23.10 21.21 -0.62
CA THR A 383 24.34 20.39 -0.68
C THR A 383 25.28 20.85 -1.80
N LEU A 384 24.76 21.46 -2.87
CA LEU A 384 25.54 21.99 -3.98
C LEU A 384 26.06 23.42 -3.71
N ASP A 385 25.33 24.19 -2.89
CA ASP A 385 25.73 25.50 -2.35
C ASP A 385 26.75 25.40 -1.21
#